data_AF-A0A0Q3KT06-F1
#
_entry.id   AF-A0A0Q3KT06-F1
#
_cell.length_a   1.000
_cell.length_b   1.000
_cell.length_c   1.000
_cell.angle_alpha   90.00
_cell.angle_beta   90.00
_cell.angle_gamma   90.00
#
_symmetry.space_group_name_H-M   'P 1'
#
loop_
_entity.id
_entity.type
_entity.pdbx_description
1 polymer ?
#
loop_
_entity_poly.entity_id
_entity_poly.type
_entity_poly.pdbx_seq_one_letter_code
_entity_poly.pdbx_strand_id
1 'polypeptide(L)'
;MFGFSLDKGAVSPEIITTIEDVKNLEGDNIGYRQIRLINVENPEQIKLEIEKATANFDNQGFIYLLNNNNNNNNSILTGTFISISRF
;
A
#
# COMPACT_ATOMS: atom_id res chain seq x y z
N MET A 1 0.04 1.39 12.29
CA MET A 1 0.61 0.42 11.34
C MET A 1 -0.25 0.40 10.09
N PHE A 2 0.40 0.23 8.95
CA PHE A 2 -0.21 0.19 7.63
C PHE A 2 0.04 -1.17 6.99
N GLY A 3 -0.74 -1.50 5.97
CA GLY A 3 -0.55 -2.69 5.14
C GLY A 3 -0.62 -2.33 3.67
N PHE A 4 0.11 -3.05 2.84
CA PHE A 4 0.06 -2.91 1.38
C PHE A 4 -0.67 -4.10 0.75
N SER A 5 -1.52 -3.85 -0.23
CA SER A 5 -2.06 -4.91 -1.12
C SER A 5 -2.08 -4.45 -2.57
N LEU A 6 -2.25 -5.44 -3.44
CA LEU A 6 -2.70 -5.22 -4.81
C LEU A 6 -4.20 -5.46 -4.91
N ASP A 7 -4.85 -4.71 -5.79
CA ASP A 7 -6.20 -5.00 -6.24
C ASP A 7 -6.16 -6.21 -7.16
N LYS A 8 -6.60 -7.35 -6.64
CA LYS A 8 -6.76 -8.59 -7.39
C LYS A 8 -8.24 -8.91 -7.66
N GLY A 9 -9.15 -7.96 -7.44
CA GLY A 9 -10.60 -8.17 -7.55
C GLY A 9 -11.20 -9.08 -6.47
N ALA A 10 -10.47 -9.34 -5.38
CA ALA A 10 -10.94 -10.17 -4.28
C ALA A 10 -11.87 -9.38 -3.34
N VAL A 11 -12.83 -10.07 -2.72
CA VAL A 11 -13.77 -9.48 -1.73
C VAL A 11 -13.04 -8.97 -0.49
N SER A 12 -11.93 -9.62 -0.13
CA SER A 12 -11.05 -9.21 0.97
C SER A 12 -9.64 -8.99 0.46
N PRO A 13 -9.01 -7.83 0.71
CA PRO A 13 -7.63 -7.57 0.31
C PRO A 13 -6.64 -8.47 1.08
N GLU A 14 -5.68 -9.00 0.35
CA GLU A 14 -4.56 -9.77 0.89
C GLU A 14 -3.42 -8.82 1.23
N ILE A 15 -3.11 -8.66 2.53
CA ILE A 15 -1.99 -7.83 2.96
C ILE A 15 -0.68 -8.54 2.61
N ILE A 16 0.05 -7.96 1.65
CA ILE A 16 1.33 -8.47 1.15
C ILE A 16 2.45 -8.19 2.16
N THR A 17 2.36 -7.06 2.86
CA THR A 17 3.34 -6.64 3.85
C THR A 17 2.75 -5.67 4.87
N THR A 18 3.44 -5.50 6.00
CA THR A 18 3.18 -4.43 6.96
C THR A 18 4.21 -3.30 6.82
N ILE A 19 3.74 -2.09 7.13
CA ILE A 19 4.52 -0.85 7.06
C ILE A 19 4.28 -0.12 8.37
N GLU A 20 5.32 0.25 9.11
CA GLU A 20 5.12 0.90 10.41
C GLU A 20 4.49 2.28 10.25
N ASP A 21 5.03 3.09 9.32
CA ASP A 21 4.64 4.48 9.10
C ASP A 21 4.66 4.88 7.62
N VAL A 22 3.77 5.81 7.26
CA VAL A 22 3.61 6.35 5.91
C VAL A 22 3.56 7.87 6.00
N LYS A 23 4.57 8.53 5.42
CA LYS A 23 4.70 9.99 5.45
C LYS A 23 4.44 10.60 4.08
N ASN A 24 3.62 11.64 4.03
CA ASN A 24 3.50 12.46 2.83
C ASN A 24 4.80 13.24 2.60
N LEU A 25 5.26 13.26 1.36
CA LEU A 25 6.46 13.98 0.94
C LEU A 25 6.13 15.31 0.23
N GLU A 26 4.88 15.53 -0.16
CA GLU A 26 4.45 16.75 -0.85
C GLU A 26 3.93 17.85 0.09
N GLY A 27 4.02 19.11 -0.37
CA GLY A 27 3.21 20.23 0.09
C GLY A 27 1.83 20.26 -0.58
N ASP A 28 1.06 21.35 -0.45
CA ASP A 28 -0.38 21.52 -0.78
C ASP A 28 -0.83 21.26 -2.26
N ASN A 29 -0.14 20.42 -3.03
CA ASN A 29 -0.52 20.09 -4.40
C ASN A 29 -1.63 19.03 -4.43
N ILE A 30 -2.67 19.28 -5.23
CA ILE A 30 -3.94 18.52 -5.19
C ILE A 30 -3.96 17.38 -6.23
N GLY A 31 -3.02 17.36 -7.18
CA GLY A 31 -3.05 16.48 -8.35
C GLY A 31 -2.47 15.07 -8.16
N TYR A 32 -1.44 14.93 -7.34
CA TYR A 32 -0.84 13.64 -6.99
C TYR A 32 -0.26 13.73 -5.58
N ARG A 33 0.04 12.59 -4.95
CA ARG A 33 0.67 12.54 -3.63
C ARG A 33 1.83 11.57 -3.63
N GLN A 34 3.03 12.10 -3.45
CA GLN A 34 4.21 11.31 -3.17
C GLN A 34 4.26 10.96 -1.68
N ILE A 35 4.49 9.68 -1.38
CA ILE A 35 4.60 9.16 -0.01
C ILE A 35 5.92 8.44 0.20
N ARG A 36 6.37 8.40 1.45
CA ARG A 36 7.50 7.59 1.92
C ARG A 36 6.98 6.52 2.88
N LEU A 37 7.30 5.28 2.58
CA LEU A 37 7.06 4.14 3.47
C LEU A 37 8.28 3.98 4.39
N ILE A 38 8.04 3.75 5.69
CA ILE A 38 9.07 3.66 6.71
C ILE A 38 8.96 2.32 7.42
N ASN A 39 10.11 1.67 7.66
CA ASN A 39 10.21 0.35 8.31
C ASN A 39 9.24 -0.65 7.68
N VAL A 40 9.41 -0.79 6.38
CA VAL A 40 8.65 -1.71 5.54
C VAL A 40 9.14 -3.13 5.78
N GLU A 41 8.21 -4.04 6.10
CA GLU A 41 8.53 -5.46 6.17
C GLU A 41 8.78 -6.00 4.76
N ASN A 42 9.86 -6.75 4.58
CA ASN A 42 10.24 -7.37 3.30
C ASN A 42 10.11 -6.42 2.07
N PRO A 43 10.88 -5.32 2.00
CA PRO A 43 10.73 -4.29 0.96
C PRO A 43 10.94 -4.83 -0.47
N GLU A 44 11.75 -5.89 -0.64
CA GLU A 44 11.95 -6.55 -1.94
C GLU A 44 10.67 -7.20 -2.47
N GLN A 45 9.83 -7.76 -1.60
CA GLN A 45 8.55 -8.34 -2.00
C GLN A 45 7.60 -7.26 -2.53
N ILE A 46 7.55 -6.09 -1.88
CA ILE A 46 6.74 -4.96 -2.38
C ILE A 46 7.23 -4.53 -3.74
N LYS A 47 8.55 -4.34 -3.89
CA LYS A 47 9.13 -3.90 -5.15
C LYS A 47 8.77 -4.86 -6.29
N LEU A 48 8.92 -6.17 -6.05
CA LEU A 48 8.54 -7.20 -7.01
C LEU A 48 7.04 -7.17 -7.36
N GLU A 49 6.17 -7.04 -6.37
CA GLU A 49 4.71 -7.00 -6.60
C GLU A 49 4.29 -5.72 -7.32
N ILE A 50 4.92 -4.57 -7.02
CA ILE A 50 4.76 -3.32 -7.78
C ILE A 50 5.23 -3.48 -9.23
N GLU A 51 6.40 -4.07 -9.47
CA GLU A 51 6.93 -4.29 -10.82
C GLU A 51 5.97 -5.17 -11.64
N LYS A 52 5.49 -6.28 -11.06
CA LYS A 52 4.46 -7.15 -11.69
C LYS A 52 3.16 -6.39 -11.96
N ALA A 53 2.73 -5.57 -11.00
CA ALA A 53 1.51 -4.80 -11.10
C ALA A 53 1.59 -3.74 -12.21
N THR A 54 2.71 -3.03 -12.35
CA THR A 54 2.89 -2.07 -13.45
C THR A 54 3.00 -2.72 -14.82
N ALA A 55 3.35 -4.00 -14.90
CA ALA A 55 3.39 -4.75 -16.16
C ALA A 55 1.99 -5.11 -16.67
N ASN A 56 1.01 -5.27 -15.76
CA ASN A 56 -0.36 -5.61 -16.06
C ASN A 56 -1.27 -4.46 -15.59
N PHE A 57 -1.71 -3.58 -16.49
CA PHE A 57 -2.48 -2.35 -16.21
C PHE A 57 -3.69 -2.48 -15.25
N ASP A 58 -4.10 -3.71 -14.93
CA ASP A 58 -5.24 -4.04 -14.09
C ASP A 58 -4.91 -4.16 -12.59
N ASN A 59 -3.62 -4.23 -12.21
CA ASN A 59 -3.23 -4.41 -10.81
C ASN A 59 -2.85 -3.05 -10.20
N GLN A 60 -3.80 -2.45 -9.49
CA GLN A 60 -3.57 -1.19 -8.79
C GLN A 60 -3.16 -1.44 -7.32
N GLY A 61 -2.44 -0.50 -6.71
CA GLY A 61 -1.94 -0.65 -5.34
C GLY A 61 -2.84 0.02 -4.31
N PHE A 62 -2.86 -0.51 -3.09
CA PHE A 62 -3.55 0.09 -1.94
C PHE A 62 -2.65 0.12 -0.71
N ILE A 63 -2.72 1.22 0.05
CA ILE A 63 -2.23 1.28 1.42
C ILE A 63 -3.40 1.35 2.37
N TYR A 64 -3.47 0.40 3.29
CA TYR A 64 -4.48 0.32 4.33
C TYR A 64 -3.93 0.79 5.66
N LEU A 65 -4.71 1.58 6.38
CA LEU A 65 -4.50 1.77 7.81
C LEU A 65 -5.04 0.55 8.55
N LEU A 66 -4.19 -0.09 9.34
CA LEU A 66 -4.53 -1.29 10.10
C LEU A 66 -4.84 -0.93 11.55
N ASN A 67 -5.86 -1.57 12.11
CA ASN A 67 -6.14 -1.50 13.54
C ASN A 67 -5.12 -2.37 14.29
N ASN A 68 -4.24 -1.75 15.06
CA ASN A 68 -3.21 -2.44 15.84
C ASN A 68 -3.76 -2.91 17.19
N ASN A 69 -4.90 -3.62 17.19
CA ASN A 69 -5.37 -4.30 18.39
C ASN A 69 -4.58 -5.61 18.50
N ASN A 70 -3.92 -5.81 19.64
CA ASN A 70 -2.94 -6.87 19.99
C ASN A 70 -3.38 -8.35 19.79
N ASN A 71 -4.45 -8.62 19.07
CA ASN A 71 -5.02 -9.95 18.82
C ASN A 71 -4.92 -10.32 17.34
N ASN A 72 -3.70 -10.47 16.80
CA ASN A 72 -3.29 -11.16 15.55
C ASN A 72 -4.09 -10.95 14.24
N ASN A 73 -5.15 -10.15 14.24
CA ASN A 73 -6.05 -9.88 13.13
C ASN A 73 -6.05 -8.38 12.93
N ASN A 74 -5.06 -7.92 12.17
CA ASN A 74 -4.98 -6.53 11.71
C ASN A 74 -6.20 -6.23 10.84
N SER A 75 -7.27 -5.70 11.45
CA SER A 75 -8.47 -5.32 10.70
C SER A 75 -8.20 -4.02 9.93
N ILE A 76 -8.62 -3.97 8.68
CA ILE A 76 -8.49 -2.76 7.85
C ILE A 76 -9.49 -1.70 8.33
N LEU A 77 -8.99 -0.51 8.66
CA LEU A 77 -9.80 0.64 9.05
C LEU A 77 -10.21 1.48 7.84
N THR A 78 -9.25 1.76 6.96
CA THR A 78 -9.45 2.53 5.73
C THR A 78 -8.33 2.21 4.73
N GLY A 79 -8.59 2.44 3.45
CA GLY A 79 -7.64 2.24 2.36
C GLY A 79 -7.47 3.51 1.54
N THR A 80 -6.23 3.78 1.12
CA THR A 80 -5.91 4.80 0.13
C THR A 80 -5.41 4.12 -1.13
N PHE A 81 -6.03 4.49 -2.23
CA PHE A 81 -5.66 4.07 -3.55
C PHE A 81 -4.31 4.66 -3.99
N ILE A 82 -3.47 3.84 -4.61
CA ILE A 82 -2.20 4.27 -5.21
C ILE A 82 -2.14 3.81 -6.66
N SER A 83 -2.22 4.79 -7.56
CA SER A 83 -1.85 4.57 -8.96
C SER A 83 -0.34 4.64 -9.10
N ILE A 84 0.25 3.61 -9.71
CA ILE A 84 1.67 3.58 -10.00
C ILE A 84 1.87 4.21 -11.38
N SER A 85 2.15 5.51 -11.41
CA SER A 85 2.39 6.25 -12.65
C SER A 85 3.79 5.93 -13.18
N ARG A 86 3.90 5.56 -14.46
CA ARG A 86 5.19 5.54 -15.17
C ARG A 86 5.53 6.97 -15.62
N PHE A 87 6.69 7.48 -15.22
CA PHE A 87 7.34 8.63 -15.86
C PHE A 87 8.35 8.12 -16.89
#